data_AF-A0A418SW66-F1
#
_entry.id   AF-A0A418SW66-F1
#
_cell.length_a   1.000
_cell.length_b   1.000
_cell.length_c   1.000
_cell.angle_alpha   90.00
_cell.angle_beta   90.00
_cell.angle_gamma   90.00
#
_symmetry.space_group_name_H-M   'P 1'
#
loop_
_entity.id
_entity.type
_entity.pdbx_description
1 polymer ?
#
loop_
_entity_poly.entity_id
_entity_poly.type
_entity_poly.pdbx_seq_one_letter_code
_entity_poly.pdbx_strand_id
1 'polypeptide(L)'
;MTYIDLDQLTSQSGYNLTSDIMLRLIIEQHTMSTNEVIDRLGISKQRLVGLKNQRLLHEIKKGIYSRKEVEMMRMTQEKQNRFKHQKNAYELTPAYRILDPLHVIINKSRFFDCLTMVKHKDSDAVYDLEVSGALKAADDTYKVGGKVYMLQHEEFDHIKHAADLNMSNILKMYTEADFLTFLESTEAQILGLPQTTNYAKVLTSMKANQTP
;
A
#
# COMPACT_ATOMS: atom_id res chain seq x y z
N MET A 1 36.76 1.24 33.27
CA MET A 1 35.74 2.04 32.55
C MET A 1 36.43 3.34 32.19
N THR A 2 36.65 3.62 30.91
CA THR A 2 37.32 4.86 30.48
C THR A 2 36.28 5.96 30.48
N TYR A 3 36.46 6.97 31.34
CA TYR A 3 35.59 8.15 31.35
C TYR A 3 36.09 9.14 30.31
N ILE A 4 35.16 9.68 29.53
CA ILE A 4 35.43 10.75 28.59
C ILE A 4 35.15 12.06 29.33
N ASP A 5 36.15 12.93 29.44
CA ASP A 5 35.99 14.27 30.01
C ASP A 5 35.34 15.19 28.97
N LEU A 6 34.02 15.37 29.10
CA LEU A 6 33.24 16.20 28.18
C LEU A 6 33.52 17.69 28.38
N ASP A 7 33.91 18.15 29.58
CA ASP A 7 34.25 19.54 29.84
C ASP A 7 35.54 19.90 29.11
N GLN A 8 36.54 19.00 29.18
CA GLN A 8 37.77 19.12 28.41
C GLN A 8 37.50 19.14 26.90
N LEU A 9 36.71 18.20 26.38
CA LEU A 9 36.35 18.14 24.96
C LEU A 9 35.63 19.41 24.48
N THR A 10 34.71 19.93 25.29
CA THR A 10 33.95 21.14 24.94
C THR A 10 34.87 22.35 24.86
N SER A 11 35.77 22.50 25.84
CA SER A 11 36.76 23.59 25.86
C SER A 11 37.72 23.58 24.66
N GLN A 12 38.06 22.38 24.16
CA GLN A 12 38.95 22.20 23.01
C GLN A 12 38.25 22.33 21.67
N SER A 13 36.93 22.17 21.63
CA SER A 13 36.13 22.19 20.40
C SER A 13 35.95 23.59 19.79
N GLY A 14 36.18 24.65 20.58
CA GLY A 14 35.97 26.04 20.16
C GLY A 14 34.49 26.46 20.07
N TYR A 15 33.55 25.56 20.40
CA TYR A 15 32.13 25.87 20.47
C TYR A 15 31.75 26.38 21.86
N ASN A 16 30.97 27.46 21.92
CA ASN A 16 30.41 27.97 23.18
C ASN A 16 29.18 27.15 23.59
N LEU A 17 29.40 25.91 24.00
CA LEU A 17 28.38 24.95 24.41
C LEU A 17 28.71 24.45 25.82
N THR A 18 27.71 23.93 26.52
CA THR A 18 27.95 23.16 27.75
C THR A 18 28.15 21.69 27.40
N SER A 19 28.82 20.94 28.27
CA SER A 19 28.99 19.48 28.13
C SER A 19 27.67 18.74 27.96
N ASP A 20 26.61 19.20 28.62
CA ASP A 20 25.25 18.67 28.48
C ASP A 20 24.67 18.87 27.07
N ILE A 21 24.87 20.06 26.49
CA ILE A 21 24.42 20.37 25.13
C ILE A 21 25.26 19.58 24.12
N MET A 22 26.57 19.52 24.31
CA MET A 22 27.46 18.72 23.47
C MET A 22 27.06 17.25 23.47
N LEU A 23 26.77 16.68 24.65
CA LEU A 23 26.32 15.30 24.78
C LEU A 23 24.99 15.06 24.05
N ARG A 24 24.01 15.96 24.20
CA ARG A 24 22.74 15.86 23.47
C ARG A 24 22.94 15.85 21.96
N LEU A 25 23.74 16.78 21.45
CA LEU A 25 24.04 16.87 20.01
C LEU A 25 24.72 15.60 19.50
N ILE A 26 25.69 15.05 20.26
CA ILE A 26 26.34 13.78 19.91
C ILE A 26 25.30 12.65 19.87
N ILE A 27 24.41 12.55 20.87
CA ILE A 27 23.37 11.52 20.91
C ILE A 27 22.42 11.67 19.71
N GLU A 28 21.90 12.87 19.46
CA GLU A 28 20.97 13.13 18.35
C GLU A 28 21.61 12.86 16.98
N GLN A 29 22.86 13.26 16.80
CA GLN A 29 23.58 13.10 15.54
C GLN A 29 23.97 11.64 15.27
N HIS A 30 24.30 10.86 16.30
CA HIS A 30 24.84 9.52 16.13
C HIS A 30 23.86 8.39 16.43
N THR A 31 22.70 8.69 17.01
CA THR A 31 21.70 7.68 17.37
C THR A 31 20.34 7.93 16.73
N MET A 32 19.51 6.90 16.73
CA MET A 32 18.10 6.94 16.35
C MET A 32 17.29 6.15 17.37
N SER A 33 16.12 6.67 17.72
CA SER A 33 15.10 5.98 18.51
C SER A 33 14.40 4.89 17.69
N THR A 34 13.64 4.03 18.38
CA THR A 34 12.85 2.95 17.74
C THR A 34 11.92 3.48 16.64
N ASN A 35 11.24 4.61 16.88
CA ASN A 35 10.32 5.19 15.91
C ASN A 35 11.08 5.73 14.70
N GLU A 36 12.18 6.46 14.92
CA GLU A 36 13.02 6.96 13.83
C GLU A 36 13.60 5.83 12.97
N VAL A 37 13.97 4.70 13.56
CA VAL A 37 14.44 3.53 12.81
C VAL A 37 13.32 2.89 11.99
N ILE A 38 12.13 2.74 12.57
CA ILE A 38 10.94 2.22 11.89
C ILE A 38 10.63 3.08 10.66
N ASP A 39 10.60 4.41 10.84
CA ASP A 39 10.29 5.37 9.79
C ASP A 39 11.39 5.39 8.72
N ARG A 40 12.67 5.42 9.14
CA ARG A 40 13.81 5.49 8.22
C ARG A 40 13.95 4.25 7.34
N LEU A 41 13.70 3.07 7.91
CA LEU A 41 13.81 1.78 7.21
C LEU A 41 12.49 1.36 6.54
N GLY A 42 11.36 1.97 6.88
CA GLY A 42 10.04 1.62 6.35
C GLY A 42 9.59 0.21 6.75
N ILE A 43 9.79 -0.19 8.00
CA ILE A 43 9.54 -1.56 8.48
C ILE A 43 8.59 -1.59 9.68
N SER A 44 7.85 -2.68 9.86
CA SER A 44 7.01 -2.86 11.06
C SER A 44 7.84 -3.07 12.33
N LYS A 45 7.24 -2.78 13.50
CA LYS A 45 7.85 -3.07 14.81
C LYS A 45 8.24 -4.55 14.97
N GLN A 46 7.41 -5.47 14.48
CA GLN A 46 7.71 -6.91 14.48
C GLN A 46 8.95 -7.24 13.63
N ARG A 47 9.07 -6.59 12.47
CA ARG A 47 10.23 -6.76 11.58
C ARG A 47 11.50 -6.22 12.21
N LEU A 48 11.44 -5.09 12.90
CA LEU A 48 12.56 -4.54 13.67
C LEU A 48 13.04 -5.51 14.76
N VAL A 49 12.12 -6.13 15.50
CA VAL A 49 12.46 -7.18 16.49
C VAL A 49 13.18 -8.36 15.83
N GLY A 50 12.72 -8.77 14.63
CA GLY A 50 13.38 -9.80 13.83
C GLY A 50 14.82 -9.44 13.47
N LEU A 51 15.06 -8.22 12.97
CA LEU A 51 16.40 -7.73 12.62
C LEU A 51 17.34 -7.71 13.83
N LYS A 52 16.81 -7.32 15.00
CA LYS A 52 17.56 -7.36 16.25
C LYS A 52 17.95 -8.78 16.64
N ASN A 53 17.00 -9.70 16.64
CA ASN A 53 17.23 -11.10 17.02
C ASN A 53 18.22 -11.79 16.07
N GLN A 54 18.21 -11.41 14.79
CA GLN A 54 19.14 -11.88 13.77
C GLN A 54 20.50 -11.15 13.79
N ARG A 55 20.71 -10.21 14.71
CA ARG A 55 21.93 -9.38 14.82
C ARG A 55 22.27 -8.59 13.55
N LEU A 56 21.26 -8.30 12.73
CA LEU A 56 21.41 -7.51 11.51
C LEU A 56 21.39 -6.00 11.80
N LEU A 57 20.80 -5.59 12.93
CA LEU A 57 20.81 -4.21 13.42
C LEU A 57 21.15 -4.21 14.91
N HIS A 58 22.14 -3.41 15.32
CA HIS A 58 22.59 -3.38 16.71
C HIS A 58 21.84 -2.31 17.52
N GLU A 59 21.27 -2.74 18.64
CA GLU A 59 20.64 -1.88 19.64
C GLU A 59 21.71 -1.54 20.69
N ILE A 60 22.21 -0.29 20.69
CA ILE A 60 23.24 0.20 21.61
C ILE A 60 22.74 0.11 23.06
N LYS A 61 21.48 0.49 23.24
CA LYS A 61 20.72 0.40 24.49
C LYS A 61 19.26 0.25 24.10
N LYS A 62 18.44 -0.34 24.98
CA LYS A 62 17.00 -0.53 24.74
C LYS A 62 16.36 0.73 24.14
N GLY A 63 15.88 0.61 22.90
CA GLY A 63 15.21 1.63 22.11
C GLY A 63 16.11 2.58 21.33
N ILE A 64 17.44 2.46 21.42
CA ILE A 64 18.45 3.35 20.84
C ILE A 64 19.37 2.56 19.91
N TYR A 65 19.50 3.04 18.67
CA TYR A 65 20.23 2.40 17.59
C TYR A 65 21.32 3.32 17.04
N SER A 66 22.37 2.75 16.48
CA SER A 66 23.40 3.51 15.77
C SER A 66 22.86 4.07 14.46
N ARG A 67 22.86 5.40 14.29
CA ARG A 67 22.43 6.05 13.04
C ARG A 67 23.23 5.54 11.85
N LYS A 68 24.55 5.40 12.00
CA LYS A 68 25.44 4.91 10.94
C LYS A 68 25.03 3.53 10.44
N GLU A 69 24.69 2.61 11.34
CA GLU A 69 24.26 1.26 10.95
C GLU A 69 22.90 1.27 10.25
N VAL A 70 21.96 2.05 10.75
CA VAL A 70 20.63 2.22 10.13
C VAL A 70 20.79 2.78 8.71
N GLU A 71 21.65 3.79 8.51
CA GLU A 71 21.94 4.37 7.20
C GLU A 71 22.68 3.40 6.27
N MET A 72 23.65 2.62 6.76
CA MET A 72 24.30 1.58 5.96
C MET A 72 23.30 0.49 5.53
N MET A 73 22.39 0.11 6.42
CA MET A 73 21.31 -0.82 6.10
C MET A 73 20.38 -0.23 5.05
N ARG A 74 20.01 1.05 5.18
CA ARG A 74 19.24 1.79 4.17
C ARG A 74 19.93 1.78 2.82
N MET A 75 21.21 2.16 2.75
CA MET A 75 21.99 2.14 1.52
C MET A 75 22.09 0.74 0.92
N THR A 76 22.19 -0.30 1.77
CA THR A 76 22.21 -1.68 1.33
C THR A 76 20.85 -2.11 0.77
N GLN A 77 19.75 -1.73 1.42
CA GLN A 77 18.40 -1.98 0.93
C GLN A 77 18.14 -1.25 -0.40
N GLU A 78 18.69 -0.05 -0.59
CA GLU A 78 18.64 0.72 -1.84
C GLU A 78 19.45 0.03 -2.95
N LYS A 79 20.71 -0.32 -2.68
CA LYS A 79 21.60 -1.03 -3.63
C LYS A 79 21.08 -2.40 -4.03
N GLN A 80 20.53 -3.14 -3.08
CA GLN A 80 20.01 -4.48 -3.30
C GLN A 80 18.64 -4.47 -3.96
N ASN A 81 18.07 -3.28 -4.25
CA ASN A 81 16.68 -3.17 -4.68
C ASN A 81 15.75 -3.94 -3.73
N ARG A 82 16.11 -4.06 -2.44
CA ARG A 82 15.14 -4.44 -1.41
C ARG A 82 14.12 -3.33 -1.19
N PHE A 83 14.44 -2.13 -1.70
CA PHE A 83 13.51 -1.07 -2.05
C PHE A 83 13.20 -0.96 -3.56
N LYS A 84 13.25 -2.06 -4.34
CA LYS A 84 12.30 -2.24 -5.47
C LYS A 84 11.00 -2.87 -4.94
N HIS A 85 10.68 -2.73 -3.66
CA HIS A 85 9.61 -1.80 -3.32
C HIS A 85 10.14 -0.37 -3.19
N GLN A 86 10.02 0.43 -4.25
CA GLN A 86 10.36 1.86 -4.20
C GLN A 86 9.42 2.52 -3.16
N LYS A 87 8.73 3.57 -3.54
CA LYS A 87 7.28 3.44 -3.51
C LYS A 87 6.91 1.93 -3.68
N ASN A 88 6.33 1.27 -2.68
CA ASN A 88 5.06 0.70 -3.06
C ASN A 88 4.32 1.97 -3.48
N ALA A 89 4.39 2.29 -4.77
CA ALA A 89 3.19 2.74 -5.40
C ALA A 89 2.29 1.62 -4.94
N TYR A 90 1.45 1.92 -3.95
CA TYR A 90 0.22 1.21 -3.87
C TYR A 90 -0.27 1.37 -5.28
N GLU A 91 0.06 0.40 -6.13
CA GLU A 91 -0.17 0.51 -7.55
C GLU A 91 -1.68 0.38 -7.53
N LEU A 92 -2.33 1.53 -7.59
CA LEU A 92 -3.77 1.67 -7.65
C LEU A 92 -4.29 0.85 -8.83
N THR A 93 -3.40 0.54 -9.77
CA THR A 93 -3.61 -0.21 -10.98
C THR A 93 -2.71 -1.46 -10.99
N PRO A 94 -3.11 -2.56 -11.66
CA PRO A 94 -4.46 -2.76 -12.16
C PRO A 94 -5.43 -2.98 -10.98
N ALA A 95 -6.59 -2.33 -11.06
CA ALA A 95 -7.70 -2.51 -10.12
C ALA A 95 -8.55 -3.74 -10.47
N TYR A 96 -8.41 -4.27 -11.68
CA TYR A 96 -9.11 -5.47 -12.15
C TYR A 96 -8.26 -6.28 -13.13
N ARG A 97 -8.66 -7.54 -13.36
CA ARG A 97 -8.05 -8.42 -14.36
C ARG A 97 -9.12 -9.31 -14.96
N ILE A 98 -9.17 -9.39 -16.28
CA ILE A 98 -9.96 -10.37 -17.01
C ILE A 98 -9.10 -11.64 -17.09
N LEU A 99 -9.56 -12.73 -16.49
CA LEU A 99 -8.86 -14.01 -16.54
C LEU A 99 -9.26 -14.78 -17.81
N ASP A 100 -10.56 -14.75 -18.11
CA ASP A 100 -11.18 -15.26 -19.34
C ASP A 100 -12.57 -14.59 -19.50
N PRO A 101 -13.33 -14.83 -20.59
CA PRO A 101 -14.64 -14.21 -20.80
C PRO A 101 -15.70 -14.49 -19.72
N LEU A 102 -15.52 -15.54 -18.92
CA LEU A 102 -16.45 -15.95 -17.86
C LEU A 102 -15.96 -15.56 -16.46
N HIS A 103 -14.73 -15.05 -16.31
CA HIS A 103 -14.15 -14.77 -15.00
C HIS A 103 -13.40 -13.44 -14.98
N VAL A 104 -13.89 -12.53 -14.14
CA VAL A 104 -13.21 -11.27 -13.81
C VAL A 104 -12.88 -11.23 -12.33
N ILE A 105 -11.70 -10.72 -12.00
CA ILE A 105 -11.31 -10.41 -10.62
C ILE A 105 -11.10 -8.89 -10.49
N ILE A 106 -11.56 -8.33 -9.39
CA ILE A 106 -11.43 -6.93 -9.03
C ILE A 106 -10.72 -6.87 -7.68
N ASN A 107 -9.64 -6.10 -7.59
CA ASN A 107 -9.02 -5.80 -6.31
C ASN A 107 -9.86 -4.76 -5.59
N LYS A 108 -10.48 -5.15 -4.48
CA LYS A 108 -11.44 -4.33 -3.75
C LYS A 108 -10.83 -2.98 -3.34
N SER A 109 -9.69 -2.99 -2.67
CA SER A 109 -9.11 -1.76 -2.14
C SER A 109 -8.59 -0.85 -3.27
N ARG A 110 -7.90 -1.41 -4.28
CA ARG A 110 -7.42 -0.64 -5.44
C ARG A 110 -8.57 0.02 -6.20
N PHE A 111 -9.68 -0.69 -6.39
CA PHE A 111 -10.88 -0.14 -7.02
C PHE A 111 -11.43 1.09 -6.28
N PHE A 112 -11.58 1.00 -4.95
CA PHE A 112 -12.07 2.12 -4.15
C PHE A 112 -11.08 3.29 -4.06
N ASP A 113 -9.78 3.01 -4.07
CA ASP A 113 -8.78 4.05 -4.07
C ASP A 113 -8.71 4.76 -5.44
N CYS A 114 -8.75 4.04 -6.56
CA CYS A 114 -8.91 4.64 -7.91
C CYS A 114 -10.16 5.52 -7.98
N LEU A 115 -11.27 5.04 -7.42
CA LEU A 115 -12.52 5.78 -7.37
C LEU A 115 -12.39 7.10 -6.58
N THR A 116 -11.70 7.04 -5.43
CA THR A 116 -11.38 8.24 -4.64
C THR A 116 -10.52 9.22 -5.45
N MET A 117 -9.53 8.73 -6.20
CA MET A 117 -8.70 9.58 -7.06
C MET A 117 -9.53 10.26 -8.16
N VAL A 118 -10.48 9.54 -8.79
CA VAL A 118 -11.38 10.12 -9.81
C VAL A 118 -12.23 11.23 -9.22
N LYS A 119 -12.82 11.01 -8.04
CA LYS A 119 -13.66 12.01 -7.35
C LYS A 119 -12.95 13.33 -7.09
N HIS A 120 -11.66 13.29 -6.76
CA HIS A 120 -10.88 14.48 -6.45
C HIS A 120 -10.41 15.28 -7.68
N LYS A 121 -10.63 14.79 -8.92
CA LYS A 121 -10.35 15.47 -10.21
C LYS A 121 -8.92 16.00 -10.44
N ASP A 122 -8.01 15.80 -9.49
CA ASP A 122 -6.60 16.20 -9.55
C ASP A 122 -5.68 15.06 -10.03
N SER A 123 -6.24 14.00 -10.62
CA SER A 123 -5.55 12.72 -10.81
C SER A 123 -5.47 12.27 -12.27
N ASP A 124 -4.49 11.41 -12.54
CA ASP A 124 -4.19 10.86 -13.87
C ASP A 124 -5.41 10.11 -14.46
N ALA A 125 -5.66 10.26 -15.76
CA ALA A 125 -6.75 9.62 -16.49
C ALA A 125 -6.72 8.08 -16.37
N VAL A 126 -5.55 7.54 -16.04
CA VAL A 126 -5.33 6.13 -15.69
C VAL A 126 -6.31 5.61 -14.64
N TYR A 127 -6.68 6.40 -13.61
CA TYR A 127 -7.57 5.89 -12.55
C TYR A 127 -9.03 5.76 -13.01
N ASP A 128 -9.50 6.71 -13.84
CA ASP A 128 -10.82 6.58 -14.47
C ASP A 128 -10.84 5.38 -15.42
N LEU A 129 -9.77 5.18 -16.22
CA LEU A 129 -9.66 4.01 -17.11
C LEU A 129 -9.76 2.69 -16.35
N GLU A 130 -9.14 2.57 -15.18
CA GLU A 130 -9.21 1.37 -14.35
C GLU A 130 -10.60 1.12 -13.78
N VAL A 131 -11.25 2.14 -13.20
CA VAL A 131 -12.61 1.99 -12.65
C VAL A 131 -13.61 1.73 -13.77
N SER A 132 -13.55 2.51 -14.83
CA SER A 132 -14.40 2.41 -16.02
C SER A 132 -14.22 1.06 -16.73
N GLY A 133 -12.98 0.54 -16.76
CA GLY A 133 -12.64 -0.78 -17.27
C GLY A 133 -13.19 -1.91 -16.40
N ALA A 134 -13.04 -1.81 -15.08
CA ALA A 134 -13.60 -2.78 -14.14
C ALA A 134 -15.13 -2.87 -14.22
N LEU A 135 -15.82 -1.73 -14.28
CA LEU A 135 -17.28 -1.66 -14.44
C LEU A 135 -17.73 -2.33 -15.74
N LYS A 136 -17.06 -2.02 -16.85
CA LYS A 136 -17.37 -2.61 -18.16
C LYS A 136 -17.12 -4.11 -18.16
N ALA A 137 -15.97 -4.55 -17.64
CA ALA A 137 -15.61 -5.96 -17.62
C ALA A 137 -16.56 -6.79 -16.76
N ALA A 138 -17.06 -6.22 -15.65
CA ALA A 138 -18.11 -6.85 -14.84
C ALA A 138 -19.42 -7.01 -15.65
N ASP A 139 -19.93 -5.94 -16.27
CA ASP A 139 -21.15 -5.98 -17.10
C ASP A 139 -21.05 -6.98 -18.27
N ASP A 140 -19.94 -6.96 -19.00
CA ASP A 140 -19.68 -7.90 -20.10
C ASP A 140 -19.66 -9.36 -19.58
N THR A 141 -19.06 -9.60 -18.42
CA THR A 141 -18.97 -10.93 -17.79
C THR A 141 -20.36 -11.42 -17.36
N TYR A 142 -21.19 -10.56 -16.76
CA TYR A 142 -22.55 -10.94 -16.35
C TYR A 142 -23.45 -11.28 -17.54
N LYS A 143 -23.36 -10.54 -18.66
CA LYS A 143 -24.15 -10.80 -19.88
C LYS A 143 -23.97 -12.20 -20.48
N VAL A 144 -22.81 -12.82 -20.24
CA VAL A 144 -22.51 -14.18 -20.71
C VAL A 144 -22.66 -15.24 -19.61
N GLY A 145 -23.24 -14.89 -18.46
CA GLY A 145 -23.43 -15.78 -17.32
C GLY A 145 -22.14 -16.09 -16.55
N GLY A 146 -21.12 -15.24 -16.67
CA GLY A 146 -19.85 -15.35 -15.96
C GLY A 146 -19.91 -14.90 -14.50
N LYS A 147 -18.74 -14.89 -13.84
CA LYS A 147 -18.57 -14.59 -12.43
C LYS A 147 -17.56 -13.47 -12.20
N VAL A 148 -17.92 -12.58 -11.29
CA VAL A 148 -17.08 -11.48 -10.84
C VAL A 148 -16.69 -11.71 -9.38
N TYR A 149 -15.41 -11.56 -9.08
CA TYR A 149 -14.89 -11.73 -7.73
C TYR A 149 -14.24 -10.43 -7.26
N MET A 150 -14.64 -9.93 -6.09
CA MET A 150 -13.95 -8.82 -5.44
C MET A 150 -13.02 -9.36 -4.36
N LEU A 151 -11.72 -9.19 -4.56
CA LEU A 151 -10.66 -9.84 -3.81
C LEU A 151 -9.85 -8.84 -2.98
N GLN A 152 -9.24 -9.34 -1.90
CA GLN A 152 -8.21 -8.60 -1.19
C GLN A 152 -6.90 -8.58 -2.00
N HIS A 153 -5.98 -7.69 -1.62
CA HIS A 153 -4.72 -7.47 -2.34
C HIS A 153 -3.93 -8.74 -2.60
N GLU A 154 -3.69 -9.51 -1.54
CA GLU A 154 -2.86 -10.71 -1.62
C GLU A 154 -3.47 -11.71 -2.60
N GLU A 155 -4.78 -11.97 -2.52
CA GLU A 155 -5.49 -12.90 -3.40
C GLU A 155 -5.46 -12.45 -4.86
N PHE A 156 -5.73 -11.16 -5.12
CA PHE A 156 -5.72 -10.60 -6.47
C PHE A 156 -4.35 -10.69 -7.15
N ASP A 157 -3.28 -10.47 -6.39
CA ASP A 157 -1.92 -10.50 -6.91
C ASP A 157 -1.46 -11.94 -7.22
N HIS A 158 -1.99 -12.94 -6.51
CA HIS A 158 -1.67 -14.36 -6.70
C HIS A 158 -2.44 -15.03 -7.85
N ILE A 159 -3.70 -14.65 -8.08
CA ILE A 159 -4.55 -15.27 -9.10
C ILE A 159 -4.22 -14.71 -10.49
N LYS A 160 -3.60 -15.51 -11.36
CA LYS A 160 -3.26 -15.09 -12.73
C LYS A 160 -4.15 -15.73 -13.79
N HIS A 161 -4.75 -16.87 -13.48
CA HIS A 161 -5.60 -17.65 -14.38
C HIS A 161 -6.87 -18.12 -13.68
N ALA A 162 -7.94 -18.41 -14.44
CA ALA A 162 -9.21 -18.87 -13.87
C ALA A 162 -9.07 -20.19 -13.08
N ALA A 163 -8.11 -21.04 -13.45
CA ALA A 163 -7.79 -22.27 -12.69
C ALA A 163 -7.37 -21.98 -11.23
N ASP A 164 -6.78 -20.81 -10.96
CA ASP A 164 -6.33 -20.41 -9.62
C ASP A 164 -7.51 -20.10 -8.68
N LEU A 165 -8.70 -19.80 -9.25
CA LEU A 165 -9.90 -19.51 -8.46
C LEU A 165 -10.37 -20.72 -7.65
N ASN A 166 -10.10 -21.94 -8.12
CA ASN A 166 -10.48 -23.17 -7.42
C ASN A 166 -9.63 -23.46 -6.18
N MET A 167 -8.52 -22.75 -5.98
CA MET A 167 -7.59 -22.98 -4.86
C MET A 167 -7.91 -22.15 -3.61
N SER A 168 -8.81 -21.16 -3.70
CA SER A 168 -9.13 -20.28 -2.57
C SER A 168 -10.57 -20.48 -2.08
N ASN A 169 -10.70 -21.03 -0.87
CA ASN A 169 -11.98 -21.18 -0.17
C ASN A 169 -12.56 -19.85 0.37
N ILE A 170 -11.93 -18.70 0.07
CA ILE A 170 -12.24 -17.39 0.66
C ILE A 170 -12.69 -16.36 -0.40
N LEU A 171 -12.85 -16.77 -1.67
CA LEU A 171 -13.26 -15.85 -2.73
C LEU A 171 -14.74 -15.46 -2.59
N LYS A 172 -15.00 -14.22 -2.19
CA LYS A 172 -16.35 -13.66 -2.21
C LYS A 172 -16.72 -13.27 -3.64
N MET A 173 -17.62 -14.04 -4.23
CA MET A 173 -18.25 -13.71 -5.50
C MET A 173 -19.23 -12.55 -5.30
N TYR A 174 -19.24 -11.60 -6.24
CA TYR A 174 -20.27 -10.56 -6.33
C TYR A 174 -21.28 -10.99 -7.38
N THR A 175 -22.53 -11.24 -6.97
CA THR A 175 -23.59 -11.53 -7.94
C THR A 175 -23.94 -10.28 -8.74
N GLU A 176 -24.58 -10.45 -9.90
CA GLU A 176 -25.08 -9.32 -10.70
C GLU A 176 -26.03 -8.42 -9.87
N ALA A 177 -26.89 -9.04 -9.05
CA ALA A 177 -27.79 -8.32 -8.15
C ALA A 177 -27.05 -7.54 -7.05
N ASP A 178 -26.03 -8.14 -6.43
CA ASP A 178 -25.20 -7.45 -5.43
C ASP A 178 -24.46 -6.26 -6.05
N PHE A 179 -23.95 -6.45 -7.27
CA PHE A 179 -23.20 -5.42 -7.99
C PHE A 179 -24.13 -4.27 -8.39
N LEU A 180 -25.32 -4.54 -8.93
CA LEU A 180 -26.31 -3.50 -9.22
C LEU A 180 -26.72 -2.75 -7.95
N THR A 181 -26.99 -3.47 -6.86
CA THR A 181 -27.33 -2.87 -5.56
C THR A 181 -26.22 -1.92 -5.09
N PHE A 182 -24.96 -2.30 -5.27
CA PHE A 182 -23.83 -1.42 -4.99
C PHE A 182 -23.83 -0.19 -5.90
N LEU A 183 -24.01 -0.33 -7.22
CA LEU A 183 -24.04 0.81 -8.16
C LEU A 183 -25.14 1.82 -7.82
N GLU A 184 -26.30 1.35 -7.34
CA GLU A 184 -27.44 2.20 -6.96
C GLU A 184 -27.34 2.78 -5.55
N SER A 185 -26.39 2.30 -4.73
CA SER A 185 -26.28 2.68 -3.33
C SER A 185 -25.88 4.15 -3.15
N THR A 186 -26.34 4.74 -2.05
CA THR A 186 -25.88 6.06 -1.59
C THR A 186 -24.36 6.08 -1.40
N GLU A 187 -23.76 4.95 -1.01
CA GLU A 187 -22.32 4.78 -0.88
C GLU A 187 -21.59 5.01 -2.21
N ALA A 188 -22.04 4.39 -3.31
CA ALA A 188 -21.45 4.60 -4.63
C ALA A 188 -21.54 6.07 -5.09
N GLN A 189 -22.64 6.77 -4.77
CA GLN A 189 -22.77 8.19 -5.05
C GLN A 189 -21.75 9.03 -4.25
N ILE A 190 -21.62 8.77 -2.95
CA ILE A 190 -20.69 9.48 -2.06
C ILE A 190 -19.23 9.24 -2.50
N LEU A 191 -18.91 8.03 -2.95
CA LEU A 191 -17.58 7.67 -3.41
C LEU A 191 -17.24 8.27 -4.78
N GLY A 192 -18.20 8.82 -5.51
CA GLY A 192 -17.98 9.51 -6.78
C GLY A 192 -18.09 8.60 -8.01
N LEU A 193 -18.71 7.43 -7.90
CA LEU A 193 -18.90 6.49 -9.01
C LEU A 193 -19.61 7.12 -10.22
N PRO A 194 -20.61 8.03 -10.04
CA PRO A 194 -21.24 8.73 -11.16
C PRO A 194 -20.33 9.61 -12.01
N GLN A 195 -19.12 9.92 -11.53
CA GLN A 195 -18.16 10.74 -12.25
C GLN A 195 -17.28 9.92 -13.21
N THR A 196 -17.37 8.60 -13.17
CA THR A 196 -16.56 7.69 -14.00
C THR A 196 -17.16 7.50 -15.39
N THR A 197 -16.31 7.38 -16.41
CA THR A 197 -16.73 7.47 -17.83
C THR A 197 -17.79 6.44 -18.24
N ASN A 198 -17.75 5.21 -17.72
CA ASN A 198 -18.68 4.14 -18.11
C ASN A 198 -19.88 3.94 -17.16
N TYR A 199 -19.96 4.68 -16.04
CA TYR A 199 -20.97 4.41 -15.00
C TYR A 199 -22.40 4.41 -15.54
N ALA A 200 -22.83 5.49 -16.22
CA ALA A 200 -24.21 5.61 -16.67
C ALA A 200 -24.59 4.50 -17.67
N LYS A 201 -23.67 4.15 -18.58
CA LYS A 201 -23.89 3.09 -19.58
C LYS A 201 -24.01 1.72 -18.92
N VAL A 202 -23.12 1.41 -17.97
CA VAL A 202 -23.14 0.13 -17.24
C VAL A 202 -24.39 0.03 -16.39
N LEU A 203 -24.77 1.08 -15.66
CA LEU A 203 -25.99 1.08 -14.85
C LEU A 203 -27.25 0.84 -15.70
N THR A 204 -27.38 1.51 -16.84
CA THR A 204 -28.52 1.30 -17.76
C THR A 204 -28.52 -0.11 -18.35
N SER A 205 -27.34 -0.62 -18.74
CA SER A 205 -27.18 -1.98 -19.27
C SER A 205 -27.63 -3.04 -18.28
N MET A 206 -27.14 -2.98 -17.05
CA MET A 206 -27.48 -3.95 -16.00
C MET A 206 -28.95 -3.90 -15.61
N LYS A 207 -29.58 -2.72 -15.63
CA LYS A 207 -31.03 -2.58 -15.42
C LYS A 207 -31.85 -3.23 -16.52
N ALA A 208 -31.40 -3.14 -17.77
CA ALA A 208 -32.09 -3.77 -18.90
C ALA A 208 -32.05 -5.30 -18.80
N ASN A 209 -30.94 -5.87 -18.31
CA ASN A 209 -30.78 -7.32 -18.10
C ASN A 209 -31.69 -7.89 -17.00
N GLN A 210 -32.19 -7.07 -16.08
CA GLN A 210 -33.11 -7.49 -15.01
C GLN A 210 -34.59 -7.45 -15.41
N THR A 211 -34.90 -7.02 -16.64
CA THR A 211 -36.27 -7.04 -17.14
C THR A 211 -36.53 -8.42 -17.76
N PRO A 212 -37.54 -9.18 -17.28
CA PRO A 212 -37.82 -10.54 -17.78
C PRO A 212 -38.21 -10.57 -19.26
#